data_AF-A0A382JUP6-F1
#
_entry.id   AF-A0A382JUP6-F1
#
_cell.length_a   1.000
_cell.length_b   1.000
_cell.length_c   1.000
_cell.angle_alpha   90.00
_cell.angle_beta   90.00
_cell.angle_gamma   90.00
#
_symmetry.space_group_name_H-M   'P 1'
#
loop_
_entity.id
_entity.type
_entity.pdbx_description
1 polymer ?
#
loop_
_entity_poly.entity_id
_entity_poly.type
_entity_poly.pdbx_seq_one_letter_code
_entity_poly.pdbx_strand_id
1 'polypeptide(L)'
;METIISIKPLLAVLVSAIGALFIIFVGKKPNIRESWSLIAGVIKLFIVLSMIPDVVYNKKVISYSLFTLLPGIEISFRVDAFGLLFAMGA
;
A
#
# COMPACT_ATOMS: atom_id res chain seq x y z
N MET A 1 19.19 4.79 10.36
CA MET A 1 18.48 3.93 9.38
C MET A 1 18.44 4.69 8.08
N GLU A 2 18.91 4.07 7.00
CA GLU A 2 18.83 4.67 5.67
C GLU A 2 17.37 4.67 5.20
N THR A 3 16.91 5.80 4.67
CA THR A 3 15.54 5.96 4.18
C THR A 3 15.51 5.86 2.66
N ILE A 4 14.64 5.02 2.11
CA ILE A 4 14.39 4.93 0.68
C ILE A 4 13.10 5.69 0.36
N ILE A 5 13.16 6.56 -0.64
CA ILE A 5 11.96 7.21 -1.18
C ILE A 5 11.31 6.27 -2.20
N SER A 6 10.07 5.85 -1.95
CA SER A 6 9.37 4.94 -2.87
C SER A 6 7.86 5.13 -2.84
N ILE A 7 7.22 5.13 -4.02
CA ILE A 7 5.76 5.25 -4.18
C ILE A 7 4.96 4.01 -3.74
N LYS A 8 5.65 2.87 -3.52
CA LYS A 8 5.02 1.58 -3.19
C LYS A 8 3.98 1.66 -2.06
N PRO A 9 4.20 2.38 -0.94
CA PRO A 9 3.21 2.48 0.14
C PRO A 9 1.91 3.16 -0.31
N LEU A 10 2.01 4.21 -1.13
CA LEU A 10 0.83 4.88 -1.68
C LEU A 10 0.06 3.93 -2.61
N LEU A 11 0.77 3.22 -3.50
CA LEU A 11 0.14 2.26 -4.40
C LEU A 11 -0.58 1.13 -3.64
N ALA A 12 0.00 0.63 -2.54
CA ALA A 12 -0.63 -0.39 -1.71
C ALA A 12 -2.00 0.06 -1.15
N VAL A 13 -2.15 1.35 -0.82
CA VAL A 13 -3.43 1.94 -0.38
C VAL A 13 -4.36 2.18 -1.57
N LEU A 14 -3.85 2.79 -2.64
CA LEU A 14 -4.66 3.17 -3.80
C LEU A 14 -5.27 1.97 -4.53
N VAL A 15 -4.59 0.83 -4.56
CA VAL A 15 -5.12 -0.40 -5.18
C VAL A 15 -6.47 -0.80 -4.57
N SER A 16 -6.62 -0.70 -3.25
CA SER A 16 -7.92 -0.98 -2.62
C SER A 16 -8.95 0.11 -2.86
N ALA A 17 -8.55 1.39 -2.87
CA ALA A 17 -9.47 2.48 -3.19
C ALA A 17 -10.05 2.33 -4.61
N ILE A 18 -9.18 2.03 -5.58
CA ILE A 18 -9.57 1.77 -6.98
C ILE A 18 -10.43 0.50 -7.08
N GLY A 19 -10.05 -0.58 -6.39
CA GLY A 19 -10.87 -1.80 -6.32
C GLY A 19 -12.28 -1.52 -5.78
N ALA A 20 -12.40 -0.70 -4.72
CA ALA A 20 -13.68 -0.29 -4.17
C ALA A 20 -14.53 0.51 -5.17
N LEU A 21 -13.91 1.42 -5.94
CA LEU A 21 -14.61 2.13 -7.01
C LEU A 21 -15.17 1.16 -8.06
N PHE A 22 -14.36 0.19 -8.52
CA PHE A 22 -14.84 -0.82 -9.46
C PHE A 22 -16.00 -1.65 -8.91
N ILE A 23 -15.94 -2.04 -7.63
CA ILE A 23 -17.03 -2.78 -6.97
C ILE A 23 -18.34 -1.99 -7.00
N ILE A 24 -18.28 -0.67 -6.76
CA ILE A 24 -19.45 0.21 -6.82
C ILE A 24 -20.01 0.27 -8.24
N PHE A 25 -19.16 0.47 -9.26
CA PHE A 25 -19.59 0.56 -10.66
C PHE A 25 -20.20 -0.74 -11.21
N VAL A 26 -19.76 -1.91 -10.74
CA VAL A 26 -20.26 -3.21 -11.20
C VAL A 26 -21.70 -3.51 -10.73
N GLY A 27 -22.17 -2.87 -9.65
CA GLY A 27 -23.56 -2.92 -9.21
C GLY A 27 -24.05 -4.29 -8.73
N LYS A 28 -25.08 -4.87 -9.37
CA LYS A 28 -25.78 -6.09 -8.88
C LYS A 28 -25.17 -7.42 -9.34
N LYS A 29 -23.97 -7.43 -9.94
CA LYS A 29 -23.31 -8.66 -10.42
C LYS A 29 -22.31 -9.18 -9.37
N PRO A 30 -22.70 -10.12 -8.47
CA PRO A 30 -21.89 -10.50 -7.31
C PRO A 30 -20.53 -11.09 -7.70
N ASN A 31 -20.49 -12.05 -8.63
CA ASN A 31 -19.25 -12.73 -9.01
C ASN A 31 -18.18 -11.77 -9.57
N ILE A 32 -18.60 -10.74 -10.31
CA ILE A 32 -17.68 -9.73 -10.88
C ILE A 32 -17.14 -8.82 -9.77
N ARG A 33 -17.99 -8.44 -8.81
CA ARG A 33 -17.56 -7.64 -7.65
C ARG A 33 -16.51 -8.37 -6.81
N GLU A 34 -16.76 -9.64 -6.53
CA GLU A 34 -15.82 -10.49 -5.77
C GLU A 34 -14.49 -10.66 -6.51
N SER A 35 -14.54 -10.82 -7.84
CA SER A 35 -13.33 -10.87 -8.67
C SER A 35 -12.48 -9.61 -8.52
N TRP A 36 -13.10 -8.42 -8.49
CA TRP A 36 -12.36 -7.17 -8.26
C TRP A 36 -11.73 -7.08 -6.88
N SER A 37 -12.44 -7.52 -5.83
CA SER A 37 -11.86 -7.60 -4.48
C SER A 37 -10.64 -8.52 -4.44
N LEU A 38 -10.73 -9.69 -5.06
CA LEU A 38 -9.64 -10.67 -5.11
C LEU A 38 -8.44 -10.12 -5.88
N ILE A 39 -8.67 -9.54 -7.07
CA ILE A 39 -7.62 -8.91 -7.88
C ILE A 39 -6.92 -7.80 -7.10
N ALA A 40 -7.68 -6.91 -6.45
CA ALA A 40 -7.11 -5.83 -5.64
C ALA A 40 -6.28 -6.37 -4.46
N GLY A 41 -6.73 -7.45 -3.80
CA GLY A 41 -5.99 -8.13 -2.74
C GLY A 41 -4.66 -8.70 -3.24
N VAL A 42 -4.68 -9.43 -4.36
CA VAL A 42 -3.49 -10.01 -4.99
C VAL A 42 -2.48 -8.93 -5.37
N ILE A 43 -2.92 -7.86 -6.03
CA ILE A 43 -2.04 -6.74 -6.42
C ILE A 43 -1.43 -6.09 -5.18
N LYS A 44 -2.24 -5.81 -4.15
CA LYS A 44 -1.75 -5.22 -2.90
C LYS A 44 -0.69 -6.13 -2.25
N LEU A 45 -0.94 -7.44 -2.19
CA LEU A 45 -0.01 -8.40 -1.62
C LEU A 45 1.33 -8.37 -2.35
N PHE A 46 1.34 -8.36 -3.68
CA PHE A 46 2.59 -8.23 -4.44
C PHE A 46 3.35 -6.93 -4.14
N ILE A 47 2.65 -5.81 -3.99
CA ILE A 47 3.28 -4.55 -3.60
C ILE A 47 3.91 -4.66 -2.21
N VAL A 48 3.20 -5.23 -1.23
CA VAL A 48 3.70 -5.44 0.13
C VAL A 48 4.93 -6.36 0.14
N LEU A 49 4.85 -7.50 -0.55
CA LEU A 49 5.97 -8.44 -0.67
C LEU A 49 7.20 -7.78 -1.31
N SER A 50 7.01 -6.90 -2.28
CA SER A 50 8.10 -6.16 -2.94
C SER A 50 8.85 -5.18 -2.02
N MET A 51 8.31 -4.87 -0.84
CA MET A 51 8.93 -4.00 0.17
C MET A 51 9.73 -4.79 1.23
N ILE A 52 9.52 -6.11 1.32
CA ILE A 52 10.21 -6.97 2.30
C ILE A 52 11.73 -6.89 2.18
N PRO A 53 12.34 -6.96 0.97
CA PRO A 53 13.79 -6.97 0.89
C PRO A 53 14.44 -5.70 1.44
N ASP A 54 13.84 -4.55 1.14
CA ASP A 54 14.31 -3.24 1.57
C ASP A 54 14.19 -3.08 3.10
N VAL A 55 13.08 -3.49 3.67
CA VAL A 55 12.77 -3.22 5.08
C VAL A 55 13.32 -4.29 6.02
N VAL A 56 13.16 -5.58 5.67
CA VAL A 56 13.51 -6.70 6.56
C VAL A 56 14.98 -7.07 6.44
N TYR A 57 15.49 -7.25 5.21
CA TYR A 57 16.89 -7.68 4.99
C TYR A 57 17.85 -6.50 5.03
N ASN A 58 17.53 -5.42 4.30
CA ASN A 58 18.40 -4.25 4.21
C ASN A 58 18.22 -3.27 5.38
N LYS A 59 17.25 -3.52 6.28
CA LYS A 59 16.96 -2.70 7.48
C LYS A 59 16.74 -1.22 7.14
N LYS A 60 16.16 -0.94 5.97
CA LYS A 60 15.85 0.42 5.51
C LYS A 60 14.40 0.76 5.85
N VAL A 61 14.11 2.05 5.92
CA VAL A 61 12.73 2.53 6.08
C VAL A 61 12.28 3.10 4.76
N ILE A 62 11.12 2.68 4.27
CA ILE A 62 10.55 3.28 3.06
C ILE A 62 9.71 4.48 3.48
N SER A 63 9.90 5.61 2.79
CA SER A 63 9.16 6.85 3.02
C SER A 63 8.64 7.42 1.71
N TYR A 64 7.47 8.06 1.75
CA TYR A 64 6.91 8.81 0.63
C TYR A 64 6.12 10.01 1.14
N SER A 65 6.63 11.22 0.89
CA SER A 65 5.90 12.44 1.23
C SER A 65 4.85 12.74 0.15
N LEU A 66 3.59 12.89 0.57
CA LEU A 66 2.47 13.15 -0.34
C LEU A 66 2.33 14.66 -0.59
N PHE A 67 2.30 15.46 0.48
CA PHE A 67 2.38 16.91 0.43
C PHE A 67 2.76 17.49 1.81
N THR A 68 3.37 18.67 1.77
CA THR A 68 3.73 19.47 2.95
C THR A 68 2.59 20.41 3.31
N LEU A 69 2.09 20.32 4.54
CA LEU A 69 1.04 21.21 5.07
C LEU A 69 1.64 22.56 5.51
N LEU A 70 2.75 22.49 6.25
CA LEU A 70 3.50 23.62 6.80
C LEU A 70 4.98 23.23 6.86
N PRO A 71 5.92 24.20 6.97
CA PRO A 71 7.33 23.88 7.18
C PRO A 71 7.52 22.93 8.37
N GLY A 72 8.04 21.73 8.11
CA GLY A 72 8.23 20.67 9.11
C GLY A 72 7.01 19.79 9.40
N ILE A 73 5.87 20.01 8.74
CA ILE A 73 4.65 19.19 8.87
C ILE A 73 4.29 18.62 7.50
N GLU A 74 4.47 17.32 7.34
CA GLU A 74 4.23 16.60 6.09
C GLU A 74 3.26 15.45 6.30
N ILE A 75 2.34 15.27 5.35
CA ILE A 75 1.62 14.02 5.22
C ILE A 75 2.49 13.06 4.42
N SER A 76 2.98 12.02 5.07
CA SER A 76 3.86 11.03 4.45
C SER A 76 3.45 9.61 4.81
N PHE A 77 3.74 8.68 3.90
CA PHE A 77 3.67 7.25 4.14
C PHE A 77 5.03 6.76 4.59
N ARG A 78 5.04 5.95 5.63
CA ARG A 78 6.26 5.34 6.17
C ARG A 78 6.02 3.87 6.41
N VAL A 79 6.97 3.05 5.97
CA VAL A 79 6.92 1.59 6.13
C VAL A 79 8.21 1.13 6.79
N ASP A 80 8.05 0.53 7.96
CA ASP A 80 9.08 -0.16 8.73
C ASP A 80 8.69 -1.64 8.94
N ALA A 81 9.50 -2.37 9.70
CA ALA A 81 9.29 -3.80 9.90
C ALA A 81 7.92 -4.12 10.55
N PHE A 82 7.47 -3.28 11.50
CA PHE A 82 6.15 -3.44 12.11
C PHE A 82 5.02 -3.10 11.13
N GLY A 83 5.17 -2.05 10.33
CA GLY A 83 4.23 -1.72 9.27
C GLY A 83 4.06 -2.86 8.27
N LEU A 84 5.14 -3.53 7.87
CA LEU A 84 5.06 -4.71 7.01
C LEU A 84 4.40 -5.91 7.71
N LEU A 85 4.66 -6.12 8.99
CA LEU A 85 4.04 -7.20 9.77
C LEU A 85 2.51 -7.08 9.72
N PHE A 86 1.96 -5.90 10.00
CA PHE A 86 0.51 -5.65 9.89
C PHE A 86 0.00 -5.74 8.45
N ALA A 87 0.76 -5.22 7.47
CA ALA A 87 0.37 -5.29 6.07
C ALA A 87 0.29 -6.72 5.53
N MET A 88 1.03 -7.66 6.13
CA MET A 88 1.04 -9.09 5.82
C MET A 88 -0.10 -9.88 6.49
N GLY A 89 -0.86 -9.27 7.40
CA GLY A 89 -2.01 -9.90 8.07
C GLY A 89 -1.78 -10.40 9.49
N ALA A 90 -0.75 -9.88 10.17
CA ALA A 90 -0.52 -10.12 11.60
C ALA A 90 -1.55 -9.45 12.50
#